data_AF-A0A098S562-F1
#
_entry.id   AF-A0A098S562-F1
#
_cell.length_a   1.000
_cell.length_b   1.000
_cell.length_c   1.000
_cell.angle_alpha   90.00
_cell.angle_beta   90.00
_cell.angle_gamma   90.00
#
_symmetry.space_group_name_H-M   'P 1'
#
loop_
_entity.id
_entity.type
_entity.pdbx_description
1 polymer ?
#
loop_
_entity_poly.entity_id
_entity_poly.type
_entity_poly.pdbx_seq_one_letter_code
_entity_poly.pdbx_strand_id
1 'polypeptide(L)'
;MYTAEIGKLIFSRWKERTGREVTVKTYFNEEFFPLFFDSERYLMWVNNSRFDQAYKQKKKRPLTTEVRQAALSAFHEDVEVLEGREGHLFMGGFSRDLSSATASQISQIDIGFHTDDAYYSWLGMAAGIGVKGGVSLLLKTPAVLDLIVAGWSYYRKFLNDYDTLAPHQIDSWNAWWLIHNASRKVEKDRLAGFPPPNAMNEKDGVSAFVTPSWISVLFALIRVAEKPDIMTYIYSFGQTNKSIGFVPIKLGEIQKLSTLYEKLFGAEDFTRERKSLEALYDTELSFFQACRMGAIGLRAVEPKDLRKYMTTRDQSPKSIKFSENTIINFRIYQTWIIAMLKNEELLLTAQELAEVLSKVGPSSRGKKVLSQAVAKVLEAGGKKQFITALTDLITEEEFKQSPAAEQKGVFEKTVHELMRMPATNVPLFITLVRFKHAYNKL
;
A
#
# COMPACT_ATOMS: atom_id res chain seq x y z
N MET A 1 9.65 11.38 19.88
CA MET A 1 9.25 11.05 18.49
C MET A 1 8.87 9.59 18.43
N TYR A 2 8.05 9.20 17.45
CA TYR A 2 7.57 7.83 17.33
C TYR A 2 8.69 6.82 17.03
N THR A 3 9.78 7.26 16.40
CA THR A 3 11.02 6.49 16.22
C THR A 3 11.53 5.90 17.55
N ALA A 4 11.68 6.71 18.60
CA ALA A 4 12.13 6.22 19.91
C ALA A 4 11.16 5.19 20.52
N GLU A 5 9.85 5.36 20.35
CA GLU A 5 8.84 4.40 20.82
C GLU A 5 8.94 3.05 20.10
N ILE A 6 9.23 3.06 18.80
CA ILE A 6 9.50 1.83 18.04
C ILE A 6 10.82 1.19 18.48
N GLY A 7 11.87 1.99 18.69
CA GLY A 7 13.16 1.48 19.17
C GLY A 7 13.10 0.83 20.54
N LYS A 8 12.35 1.41 21.48
CA LYS A 8 12.07 0.81 22.80
C LYS A 8 11.45 -0.58 22.64
N LEU A 9 10.46 -0.70 21.75
CA LEU A 9 9.82 -1.99 21.47
C LEU A 9 10.83 -2.99 20.88
N ILE A 10 11.60 -2.60 19.87
CA ILE A 10 12.64 -3.47 19.27
C ILE A 10 13.62 -3.97 20.33
N PHE A 11 14.12 -3.08 21.18
CA PHE A 11 15.07 -3.42 22.23
C PHE A 11 14.44 -4.34 23.28
N SER A 12 13.23 -4.04 23.76
CA SER A 12 12.50 -4.88 24.72
C SER A 12 12.32 -6.32 24.21
N ARG A 13 11.94 -6.47 22.93
CA ARG A 13 11.78 -7.79 22.29
C ARG A 13 13.09 -8.52 22.11
N TRP A 14 14.19 -7.81 21.87
CA TRP A 14 15.52 -8.44 21.85
C TRP A 14 15.92 -8.95 23.25
N LYS A 15 15.67 -8.19 24.31
CA LYS A 15 15.91 -8.65 25.69
C LYS A 15 15.07 -9.87 26.03
N GLU A 16 13.77 -9.86 25.72
CA GLU A 16 12.87 -11.01 25.93
C GLU A 16 13.37 -12.28 25.23
N ARG A 17 13.87 -12.17 24.00
CA ARG A 17 14.36 -13.32 23.21
C ARG A 17 15.71 -13.85 23.67
N THR A 18 16.59 -12.98 24.15
CA THR A 18 17.97 -13.35 24.51
C THR A 18 18.16 -13.62 26.00
N GLY A 19 17.24 -13.12 26.85
CA GLY A 19 17.40 -13.13 28.31
C GLY A 19 18.53 -12.24 28.83
N ARG A 20 19.16 -11.41 27.98
CA ARG A 20 20.28 -10.55 28.37
C ARG A 20 19.76 -9.25 28.99
N GLU A 21 20.18 -8.95 30.21
CA GLU A 21 19.94 -7.66 30.85
C GLU A 21 21.14 -6.74 30.63
N VAL A 22 21.08 -5.96 29.54
CA VAL A 22 22.08 -4.93 29.19
C VAL A 22 21.39 -3.59 28.96
N THR A 23 22.18 -2.51 28.88
CA THR A 23 21.66 -1.19 28.50
C THR A 23 21.44 -1.07 26.99
N VAL A 24 20.63 -0.10 26.55
CA VAL A 24 20.47 0.16 25.10
C VAL A 24 21.78 0.62 24.46
N LYS A 25 22.64 1.35 25.18
CA LYS A 25 23.98 1.74 24.71
C LYS A 25 24.84 0.50 24.45
N THR A 26 24.83 -0.49 25.36
CA THR A 26 25.53 -1.76 25.16
C THR A 26 24.99 -2.51 23.94
N TYR A 27 23.67 -2.64 23.80
CA TYR A 27 23.06 -3.24 22.62
C TYR A 27 23.41 -2.50 21.33
N PHE A 28 23.46 -1.17 21.38
CA PHE A 28 23.84 -0.36 20.23
C PHE A 28 25.26 -0.72 19.77
N ASN A 29 26.19 -0.92 20.69
CA ASN A 29 27.59 -1.19 20.39
C ASN A 29 27.85 -2.63 19.96
N GLU A 30 27.16 -3.60 20.59
CA GLU A 30 27.41 -5.02 20.36
C GLU A 30 26.59 -5.60 19.20
N GLU A 31 25.38 -5.08 18.95
CA GLU A 31 24.44 -5.66 17.99
C GLU A 31 24.16 -4.71 16.82
N PHE A 32 23.77 -3.47 17.11
CA PHE A 32 23.29 -2.55 16.08
C PHE A 32 24.42 -1.95 15.24
N PHE A 33 25.45 -1.40 15.88
CA PHE A 33 26.58 -0.75 15.20
C PHE A 33 27.34 -1.72 14.29
N PRO A 34 27.71 -2.95 14.74
CA PRO A 34 28.40 -3.90 13.87
C PRO A 34 27.59 -4.24 12.62
N LEU A 35 26.26 -4.33 12.77
CA LEU A 35 25.36 -4.65 11.67
C LEU A 35 25.15 -3.47 10.72
N PHE A 36 25.02 -2.25 11.21
CA PHE A 36 24.62 -1.10 10.40
C PHE A 36 25.79 -0.27 9.89
N PHE A 37 26.83 -0.10 10.71
CA PHE A 37 27.86 0.91 10.53
C PHE A 37 29.29 0.39 10.62
N ASP A 38 29.56 -0.86 11.03
CA ASP A 38 30.94 -1.39 11.03
C ASP A 38 31.34 -2.03 9.69
N SER A 39 31.04 -1.33 8.60
CA SER A 39 31.42 -1.69 7.23
C SER A 39 31.45 -0.40 6.42
N GLU A 40 32.26 -0.33 5.36
CA GLU A 40 32.28 0.85 4.48
C GLU A 40 30.95 1.07 3.74
N ARG A 41 30.08 0.07 3.72
CA ARG A 41 28.78 0.05 3.06
C ARG A 41 27.69 0.01 4.12
N TYR A 42 27.27 1.17 4.62
CA TYR A 42 26.25 1.23 5.69
C TYR A 42 24.88 0.73 5.21
N LEU A 43 24.10 0.11 6.09
CA LEU A 43 22.72 -0.29 5.75
C LEU A 43 21.78 0.91 5.70
N MET A 44 22.01 1.89 6.57
CA MET A 44 21.17 3.07 6.77
C MET A 44 21.99 4.34 6.55
N TRP A 45 21.32 5.39 6.09
CA TRP A 45 21.87 6.73 5.97
C TRP A 45 21.15 7.69 6.91
N VAL A 46 21.91 8.39 7.75
CA VAL A 46 21.38 9.41 8.67
C VAL A 46 22.06 10.73 8.41
N ASN A 47 21.34 11.65 7.77
CA ASN A 47 21.87 12.94 7.35
C ASN A 47 22.40 13.76 8.55
N ASN A 48 23.57 14.38 8.37
CA ASN A 48 24.29 15.21 9.34
C ASN A 48 24.79 14.48 10.61
N SER A 49 24.62 13.16 10.70
CA SER A 49 25.20 12.37 11.80
C SER A 49 26.72 12.24 11.70
N ARG A 50 27.37 11.83 12.81
CA ARG A 50 28.80 11.48 12.83
C ARG A 50 29.17 10.41 11.78
N PHE A 51 28.29 9.42 11.57
CA PHE A 51 28.50 8.38 10.57
C PHE A 51 28.42 8.92 9.14
N ASP A 52 27.45 9.79 8.83
CA ASP A 52 27.34 10.47 7.53
C ASP A 52 28.57 11.37 7.26
N GLN A 53 28.98 12.16 8.26
CA GLN A 53 30.18 13.00 8.16
C GLN A 53 31.42 12.16 7.83
N ALA A 54 31.61 11.03 8.52
CA ALA A 54 32.71 10.11 8.22
C ALA A 54 32.60 9.52 6.79
N TYR A 55 31.40 9.09 6.38
CA TYR A 55 31.18 8.53 5.05
C TYR A 55 31.43 9.54 3.92
N LYS A 56 30.96 10.79 4.07
CA LYS A 56 31.20 11.86 3.07
C LYS A 56 32.69 12.16 2.88
N GLN A 57 33.50 11.98 3.92
CA GLN A 57 34.94 12.21 3.89
C GLN A 57 35.75 11.04 3.33
N LYS A 58 35.12 9.92 2.97
CA LYS A 58 35.81 8.67 2.57
C LYS A 58 36.83 8.80 1.43
N LYS A 59 36.64 9.77 0.53
CA LYS A 59 37.60 10.08 -0.56
C LYS A 59 38.92 10.68 -0.06
N LYS A 60 38.88 11.42 1.06
CA LYS A 60 40.05 12.06 1.69
C LYS A 60 40.63 11.22 2.82
N ARG A 61 39.75 10.58 3.60
CA ARG A 61 40.09 9.71 4.73
C ARG A 61 39.32 8.41 4.54
N PRO A 62 39.97 7.32 4.08
CA PRO A 62 39.31 6.03 3.89
C PRO A 62 38.52 5.61 5.12
N LEU A 63 37.36 4.97 4.90
CA LEU A 63 36.41 4.66 5.97
C LEU A 63 36.83 3.39 6.72
N THR A 64 38.05 3.36 7.25
CA THR A 64 38.62 2.20 7.97
C THR A 64 37.86 1.91 9.28
N THR A 65 38.10 0.74 9.87
CA THR A 65 37.51 0.37 11.17
C THR A 65 37.78 1.42 12.24
N GLU A 66 38.99 1.98 12.30
CA GLU A 66 39.35 3.03 13.27
C GLU A 66 38.54 4.31 13.06
N VAL A 67 38.27 4.69 11.80
CA VAL A 67 37.45 5.87 11.49
C VAL A 67 36.00 5.66 11.90
N ARG A 68 35.46 4.46 11.68
CA ARG A 68 34.08 4.11 12.06
C ARG A 68 33.93 4.04 13.58
N GLN A 69 34.92 3.47 14.29
CA GLN A 69 34.95 3.46 15.75
C GLN A 69 35.10 4.87 16.34
N ALA A 70 35.94 5.73 15.75
CA ALA A 70 36.02 7.13 16.16
C ALA A 70 34.69 7.88 15.96
N ALA A 71 33.97 7.60 14.87
CA ALA A 71 32.64 8.16 14.65
C ALA A 71 31.61 7.65 15.68
N LEU A 72 31.71 6.38 16.12
CA LEU A 72 30.90 5.82 17.19
C LEU A 72 31.19 6.50 18.54
N SER A 73 32.47 6.67 18.90
CA SER A 73 32.85 7.37 20.14
C SER A 73 32.34 8.81 20.15
N ALA A 74 32.54 9.55 19.05
CA ALA A 74 32.01 10.91 18.93
C ALA A 74 30.48 10.97 19.01
N PHE A 75 29.78 9.96 18.48
CA PHE A 75 28.33 9.86 18.64
C PHE A 75 27.93 9.67 20.11
N HIS A 76 28.64 8.83 20.88
CA HIS A 76 28.35 8.67 22.31
C HIS A 76 28.61 9.94 23.12
N GLU A 77 29.72 10.63 22.86
CA GLU A 77 30.05 11.92 23.50
C GLU A 77 28.93 12.94 23.25
N ASP A 78 28.45 13.05 22.02
CA ASP A 78 27.35 13.94 21.66
C ASP A 78 26.03 13.55 22.36
N VAL A 79 25.75 12.24 22.52
CA VAL A 79 24.54 11.75 23.22
C VAL A 79 24.61 12.00 24.73
N GLU A 80 25.80 11.95 25.34
CA GLU A 80 25.98 12.17 26.78
C GLU A 80 25.70 13.62 27.21
N VAL A 81 25.99 14.57 26.34
CA VAL A 81 25.73 16.01 26.55
C VAL A 81 24.39 16.48 25.98
N LEU A 82 23.55 15.54 25.54
CA LEU A 82 22.29 15.83 24.87
C LEU A 82 21.22 16.26 25.89
N GLU A 83 20.78 17.51 25.78
CA GLU A 83 19.78 18.10 26.68
C GLU A 83 18.35 18.02 26.13
N GLY A 84 18.16 17.49 24.91
CA GLY A 84 16.86 17.41 24.28
C GLY A 84 16.82 16.62 22.98
N ARG A 85 15.70 16.71 22.27
CA ARG A 85 15.43 15.92 21.06
C ARG A 85 16.02 16.57 19.81
N GLU A 86 17.34 16.67 19.75
CA GLU A 86 18.04 17.34 18.65
C GLU A 86 18.20 16.44 17.43
N GLY A 87 17.82 16.96 16.26
CA GLY A 87 17.54 16.13 15.09
C GLY A 87 18.65 15.20 14.59
N HIS A 88 19.94 15.56 14.74
CA HIS A 88 21.05 14.75 14.22
C HIS A 88 21.45 13.58 15.16
N LEU A 89 21.05 13.65 16.42
CA LEU A 89 21.26 12.61 17.44
C LEU A 89 19.97 11.86 17.76
N PHE A 90 18.84 12.53 17.58
CA PHE A 90 17.49 12.03 17.83
C PHE A 90 16.67 12.02 16.54
N MET A 91 16.40 10.82 16.01
CA MET A 91 15.82 10.67 14.67
C MET A 91 14.41 11.26 14.57
N GLY A 92 14.30 12.32 13.77
CA GLY A 92 13.10 13.12 13.61
C GLY A 92 12.92 14.22 14.66
N GLY A 93 13.96 14.57 15.41
CA GLY A 93 13.99 15.68 16.36
C GLY A 93 14.07 17.08 15.73
N PHE A 94 13.97 18.11 16.58
CA PHE A 94 13.97 19.50 16.17
C PHE A 94 15.39 20.07 16.03
N SER A 95 15.53 21.17 15.29
CA SER A 95 16.74 22.01 15.33
C SER A 95 16.62 23.00 16.48
N ARG A 96 17.73 23.26 17.19
CA ARG A 96 17.81 24.29 18.24
C ARG A 96 17.56 25.70 17.68
N ASP A 97 17.95 25.93 16.43
CA ASP A 97 17.77 27.23 15.78
C ASP A 97 16.33 27.40 15.30
N LEU A 98 15.64 28.41 15.84
CA LEU A 98 14.24 28.73 15.54
C LEU A 98 13.99 29.11 14.08
N SER A 99 15.03 29.52 13.34
CA SER A 99 14.94 29.82 11.90
C SER A 99 15.08 28.59 11.00
N SER A 100 15.49 27.45 11.57
CA SER A 100 15.65 26.19 10.84
C SER A 100 14.31 25.53 10.50
N ALA A 101 14.27 24.82 9.37
CA ALA A 101 13.05 24.17 8.87
C ALA A 101 12.41 23.12 9.83
N THR A 102 13.16 22.60 10.80
CA THR A 102 12.69 21.63 11.81
C THR A 102 12.40 22.26 13.19
N ALA A 103 12.47 23.60 13.32
CA ALA A 103 12.16 24.31 14.56
C ALA A 103 10.68 24.22 14.96
N SER A 104 9.79 23.97 14.00
CA SER A 104 8.33 23.87 14.22
C SER A 104 7.90 22.70 15.12
N GLN A 105 8.83 21.82 15.49
CA GLN A 105 8.61 20.73 16.44
C GLN A 105 8.95 21.10 17.89
N ILE A 106 9.45 22.31 18.16
CA ILE A 106 9.62 22.83 19.52
C ILE A 106 8.23 23.05 20.12
N SER A 107 7.96 22.39 21.24
CA SER A 107 6.68 22.45 21.94
C SER A 107 6.85 23.07 23.32
N GLN A 108 5.83 23.80 23.78
CA GLN A 108 5.73 24.25 25.17
C GLN A 108 5.21 23.15 26.11
N ILE A 109 4.79 22.01 25.56
CA ILE A 109 4.43 20.83 26.35
C ILE A 109 5.72 20.23 26.88
N ASP A 110 5.82 20.07 28.20
CA ASP A 110 6.90 19.31 28.81
C ASP A 110 6.75 17.83 28.44
N ILE A 111 7.65 17.34 27.58
CA ILE A 111 7.69 15.94 27.20
C ILE A 111 9.05 15.41 27.64
N GLY A 112 9.03 14.57 28.69
CA GLY A 112 10.22 13.94 29.24
C GLY A 112 11.14 13.37 28.15
N PHE A 113 12.43 13.58 28.36
CA PHE A 113 13.50 13.10 27.51
C PHE A 113 14.52 12.38 28.37
N HIS A 114 14.91 11.19 27.95
CA HIS A 114 16.05 10.48 28.51
C HIS A 114 17.10 10.36 27.41
N THR A 115 18.39 10.47 27.75
CA THR A 115 19.49 10.35 26.78
C THR A 115 19.43 9.03 26.01
N ASP A 116 18.98 7.95 26.67
CA ASP A 116 18.71 6.65 26.02
C ASP A 116 17.73 6.71 24.84
N ASP A 117 16.80 7.68 24.83
CA ASP A 117 15.86 7.86 23.72
C ASP A 117 16.57 8.22 22.41
N ALA A 118 17.80 8.76 22.47
CA ALA A 118 18.65 8.93 21.30
C ALA A 118 18.92 7.57 20.64
N TYR A 119 19.47 6.59 21.38
CA TYR A 119 19.72 5.24 20.83
C TYR A 119 18.43 4.60 20.31
N TYR A 120 17.34 4.64 21.09
CA TYR A 120 16.06 4.10 20.64
C TYR A 120 15.58 4.74 19.33
N SER A 121 15.77 6.04 19.14
CA SER A 121 15.35 6.70 17.90
C SER A 121 16.08 6.16 16.66
N TRP A 122 17.34 5.75 16.77
CA TRP A 122 18.12 5.14 15.69
C TRP A 122 17.61 3.74 15.34
N LEU A 123 17.35 2.91 16.37
CA LEU A 123 16.73 1.59 16.18
C LEU A 123 15.38 1.72 15.48
N GLY A 124 14.58 2.71 15.89
CA GLY A 124 13.28 2.99 15.29
C GLY A 124 13.37 3.45 13.85
N MET A 125 14.30 4.35 13.52
CA MET A 125 14.49 4.79 12.13
C MET A 125 14.87 3.62 11.21
N ALA A 126 15.72 2.70 11.68
CA ALA A 126 16.12 1.52 10.92
C ALA A 126 14.97 0.55 10.61
N ALA A 127 13.84 0.65 11.33
CA ALA A 127 12.65 -0.16 11.11
C ALA A 127 11.64 0.47 10.13
N GLY A 128 11.98 1.60 9.49
CA GLY A 128 11.15 2.22 8.47
C GLY A 128 10.85 1.28 7.31
N ILE A 129 9.61 1.27 6.83
CA ILE A 129 9.18 0.49 5.67
C ILE A 129 8.93 1.45 4.51
N GLY A 130 9.82 1.47 3.53
CA GLY A 130 9.75 2.39 2.39
C GLY A 130 8.60 2.06 1.45
N VAL A 131 7.86 3.08 1.01
CA VAL A 131 6.84 2.96 -0.03
C VAL A 131 7.08 3.98 -1.15
N LYS A 132 6.73 3.57 -2.39
CA LYS A 132 6.81 4.44 -3.56
C LYS A 132 6.05 5.74 -3.30
N GLY A 133 6.74 6.87 -3.50
CA GLY A 133 6.31 8.19 -3.04
C GLY A 133 7.36 8.88 -2.15
N GLY A 134 8.45 8.17 -1.79
CA GLY A 134 9.58 8.75 -1.07
C GLY A 134 9.31 8.97 0.41
N VAL A 135 8.45 8.12 0.98
CA VAL A 135 8.08 8.13 2.41
C VAL A 135 8.19 6.72 2.97
N SER A 136 8.31 6.64 4.29
CA SER A 136 8.46 5.42 5.05
C SER A 136 7.37 5.31 6.11
N LEU A 137 7.00 4.07 6.41
CA LEU A 137 5.97 3.71 7.38
C LEU A 137 6.65 3.21 8.66
N LEU A 138 6.23 3.71 9.81
CA LEU A 138 6.52 3.13 11.12
C LEU A 138 5.23 2.67 11.78
N LEU A 139 5.27 1.48 12.36
CA LEU A 139 4.11 0.82 12.95
C LEU A 139 4.50 0.02 14.18
N LYS A 140 3.69 0.12 15.23
CA LYS A 140 3.91 -0.55 16.52
C LYS A 140 3.21 -1.90 16.53
N THR A 141 3.59 -2.78 15.61
CA THR A 141 3.03 -4.14 15.49
C THR A 141 4.16 -5.16 15.71
N PRO A 142 4.20 -5.86 16.86
CA PRO A 142 5.33 -6.73 17.22
C PRO A 142 5.71 -7.75 16.15
N ALA A 143 4.72 -8.48 15.59
CA ALA A 143 4.97 -9.48 14.55
C ALA A 143 5.64 -8.89 13.29
N VAL A 144 5.26 -7.69 12.88
CA VAL A 144 5.88 -7.01 11.73
C VAL A 144 7.29 -6.54 12.09
N LEU A 145 7.48 -5.94 13.27
CA LEU A 145 8.80 -5.47 13.72
C LEU A 145 9.79 -6.63 13.84
N ASP A 146 9.39 -7.77 14.39
CA ASP A 146 10.24 -8.95 14.46
C ASP A 146 10.67 -9.44 13.09
N LEU A 147 9.74 -9.44 12.13
CA LEU A 147 10.04 -9.85 10.77
C LEU A 147 11.06 -8.89 10.13
N ILE A 148 10.86 -7.59 10.28
CA ILE A 148 11.78 -6.56 9.78
C ILE A 148 13.17 -6.68 10.42
N VAL A 149 13.25 -6.71 11.74
CA VAL A 149 14.53 -6.78 12.49
C VAL A 149 15.29 -8.05 12.13
N ALA A 150 14.60 -9.18 12.00
CA ALA A 150 15.24 -10.42 11.55
C ALA A 150 15.83 -10.33 10.13
N GLY A 151 15.29 -9.44 9.28
CA GLY A 151 15.79 -9.21 7.92
C GLY A 151 17.07 -8.39 7.85
N TRP A 152 17.47 -7.68 8.90
CA TRP A 152 18.65 -6.79 8.86
C TRP A 152 19.96 -7.55 8.69
N SER A 153 20.11 -8.70 9.37
CA SER A 153 21.27 -9.58 9.21
C SER A 153 21.38 -10.15 7.80
N TYR A 154 20.24 -10.51 7.20
CA TYR A 154 20.19 -10.93 5.80
C TYR A 154 20.58 -9.79 4.86
N TYR A 155 20.16 -8.54 5.12
CA TYR A 155 20.57 -7.41 4.30
C TYR A 155 22.08 -7.20 4.35
N ARG A 156 22.67 -7.25 5.54
CA ARG A 156 24.13 -7.13 5.71
C ARG A 156 24.87 -8.20 4.93
N LYS A 157 24.44 -9.46 5.05
CA LYS A 157 25.03 -10.55 4.27
C LYS A 157 24.88 -10.31 2.77
N PHE A 158 23.68 -9.94 2.31
CA PHE A 158 23.40 -9.66 0.91
C PHE A 158 24.26 -8.50 0.38
N LEU A 159 24.45 -7.44 1.16
CA LEU A 159 25.33 -6.34 0.78
C LEU A 159 26.78 -6.82 0.66
N ASN A 160 27.27 -7.62 1.62
CA ASN A 160 28.64 -8.16 1.58
C ASN A 160 28.88 -9.14 0.42
N ASP A 161 27.89 -9.95 0.06
CA ASP A 161 28.00 -10.96 -1.01
C ASP A 161 27.92 -10.32 -2.42
N TYR A 162 27.30 -9.14 -2.54
CA TYR A 162 27.10 -8.44 -3.82
C TYR A 162 27.71 -7.04 -3.81
N ASP A 163 28.96 -6.91 -4.26
CA ASP A 163 29.70 -5.63 -4.27
C ASP A 163 29.07 -4.53 -5.13
N THR A 164 28.33 -4.91 -6.16
CA THR A 164 27.62 -3.98 -7.06
C THR A 164 26.31 -3.44 -6.47
N LEU A 165 25.87 -3.91 -5.30
CA LEU A 165 24.64 -3.45 -4.67
C LEU A 165 24.81 -2.08 -3.99
N ALA A 166 23.89 -1.16 -4.22
CA ALA A 166 23.89 0.14 -3.57
C ALA A 166 23.67 0.01 -2.04
N PRO A 167 24.47 0.70 -1.21
CA PRO A 167 24.24 0.78 0.24
C PRO A 167 23.09 1.73 0.57
N HIS A 168 22.79 1.89 1.86
CA HIS A 168 21.82 2.87 2.39
C HIS A 168 20.36 2.65 2.00
N GLN A 169 19.95 1.41 1.71
CA GLN A 169 18.61 1.11 1.22
C GLN A 169 17.73 0.38 2.26
N ILE A 170 18.00 0.54 3.56
CA ILE A 170 17.29 -0.19 4.62
C ILE A 170 15.76 -0.10 4.50
N ASP A 171 15.19 1.06 4.19
CA ASP A 171 13.73 1.22 4.08
C ASP A 171 13.14 0.43 2.90
N SER A 172 13.82 0.46 1.74
CA SER A 172 13.42 -0.34 0.57
C SER A 172 13.63 -1.83 0.82
N TRP A 173 14.72 -2.20 1.49
CA TRP A 173 14.99 -3.58 1.90
C TRP A 173 13.89 -4.09 2.82
N ASN A 174 13.57 -3.36 3.89
CA ASN A 174 12.53 -3.71 4.87
C ASN A 174 11.19 -3.95 4.18
N ALA A 175 10.83 -3.11 3.21
CA ALA A 175 9.60 -3.27 2.45
C ALA A 175 9.58 -4.54 1.59
N TRP A 176 10.64 -4.83 0.84
CA TRP A 176 10.71 -6.07 0.06
C TRP A 176 10.82 -7.31 0.92
N TRP A 177 11.56 -7.24 2.02
CA TRP A 177 11.70 -8.31 2.98
C TRP A 177 10.34 -8.68 3.58
N LEU A 178 9.55 -7.67 3.97
CA LEU A 178 8.18 -7.83 4.44
C LEU A 178 7.29 -8.46 3.36
N ILE A 179 7.29 -7.91 2.14
CA ILE A 179 6.49 -8.44 1.02
C ILE A 179 6.81 -9.92 0.74
N HIS A 180 8.09 -10.26 0.73
CA HIS A 180 8.56 -11.61 0.41
C HIS A 180 8.24 -12.63 1.51
N ASN A 181 8.40 -12.25 2.78
CA ASN A 181 8.28 -13.17 3.90
C ASN A 181 6.92 -13.17 4.59
N ALA A 182 6.02 -12.23 4.26
CA ALA A 182 4.69 -12.13 4.87
C ALA A 182 3.83 -13.41 4.78
N SER A 183 4.06 -14.25 3.76
CA SER A 183 3.33 -15.52 3.55
C SER A 183 4.18 -16.76 3.82
N ARG A 184 5.43 -16.60 4.30
CA ARG A 184 6.36 -17.72 4.46
C ARG A 184 6.26 -18.31 5.86
N LYS A 185 6.21 -19.64 5.91
CA LYS A 185 6.42 -20.37 7.16
C LYS A 185 7.88 -20.17 7.60
N VAL A 186 8.09 -20.00 8.91
CA VAL A 186 9.39 -19.70 9.52
C VAL A 186 10.47 -20.74 9.19
N GLU A 187 10.08 -21.99 8.93
CA GLU A 187 10.97 -23.12 8.66
C GLU A 187 11.50 -23.18 7.22
N LYS A 188 11.00 -22.36 6.29
CA LYS A 188 11.50 -22.31 4.91
C LYS A 188 12.66 -21.34 4.79
N ASP A 189 13.59 -21.62 3.88
CA ASP A 189 14.64 -20.67 3.49
C ASP A 189 14.01 -19.30 3.15
N ARG A 190 14.35 -18.29 3.97
CA ARG A 190 13.80 -16.93 3.89
C ARG A 190 14.31 -16.16 2.68
N LEU A 191 15.37 -16.63 2.03
CA LEU A 191 15.93 -16.03 0.81
C LEU A 191 15.52 -16.76 -0.47
N ALA A 192 14.87 -17.92 -0.40
CA ALA A 192 14.56 -18.69 -1.60
C ALA A 192 13.67 -17.88 -2.57
N GLY A 193 14.21 -17.49 -3.74
CA GLY A 193 13.50 -16.63 -4.69
C GLY A 193 13.40 -15.16 -4.28
N PHE A 194 14.26 -14.71 -3.35
CA PHE A 194 14.51 -13.31 -3.06
C PHE A 194 15.79 -12.86 -3.80
N PRO A 195 15.84 -11.64 -4.34
CA PRO A 195 14.76 -10.65 -4.42
C PRO A 195 13.70 -11.05 -5.47
N PRO A 196 12.42 -10.64 -5.29
CA PRO A 196 11.41 -10.93 -6.29
C PRO A 196 11.69 -10.18 -7.60
N PRO A 197 11.13 -10.63 -8.75
CA PRO A 197 11.30 -9.93 -10.02
C PRO A 197 10.91 -8.44 -9.91
N ASN A 198 11.70 -7.57 -10.55
CA ASN A 198 11.54 -6.10 -10.54
C ASN A 198 11.77 -5.41 -9.19
N ALA A 199 12.21 -6.12 -8.15
CA ALA A 199 12.58 -5.49 -6.88
C ALA A 199 13.88 -4.69 -6.97
N MET A 200 14.71 -4.98 -7.97
CA MET A 200 15.96 -4.31 -8.22
C MET A 200 16.01 -3.74 -9.63
N ASN A 201 16.70 -2.61 -9.76
CA ASN A 201 17.12 -2.06 -11.04
C ASN A 201 18.64 -2.02 -11.09
N GLU A 202 19.18 -2.14 -12.30
CA GLU A 202 20.60 -2.00 -12.54
C GLU A 202 20.84 -0.77 -13.41
N LYS A 203 21.81 0.05 -13.03
CA LYS A 203 22.24 1.21 -13.79
C LYS A 203 23.74 1.38 -13.60
N ASP A 204 24.47 1.53 -14.71
CA ASP A 204 25.92 1.76 -14.71
C ASP A 204 26.71 0.71 -13.91
N GLY A 205 26.29 -0.56 -13.97
CA GLY A 205 26.90 -1.68 -13.23
C GLY A 205 26.62 -1.69 -11.72
N VAL A 206 25.75 -0.78 -11.24
CA VAL A 206 25.29 -0.74 -9.85
C VAL A 206 23.84 -1.19 -9.79
N SER A 207 23.59 -2.21 -8.98
CA SER A 207 22.23 -2.68 -8.68
C SER A 207 21.67 -1.97 -7.46
N ALA A 208 20.38 -1.64 -7.45
CA ALA A 208 19.72 -0.99 -6.33
C ALA A 208 18.29 -1.52 -6.14
N PHE A 209 17.83 -1.59 -4.89
CA PHE A 209 16.43 -1.87 -4.60
C PHE A 209 15.55 -0.69 -5.02
N VAL A 210 14.53 -0.98 -5.82
CA VAL A 210 13.44 -0.06 -6.13
C VAL A 210 12.47 -0.06 -4.96
N THR A 211 11.97 1.09 -4.52
CA THR A 211 10.96 1.10 -3.45
C THR A 211 9.62 0.55 -3.96
N PRO A 212 9.01 -0.46 -3.29
CA PRO A 212 7.80 -1.12 -3.76
C PRO A 212 6.58 -0.20 -3.72
N SER A 213 5.53 -0.58 -4.45
CA SER A 213 4.22 0.10 -4.36
C SER A 213 3.64 -0.02 -2.96
N TRP A 214 2.98 1.03 -2.49
CA TRP A 214 2.33 1.06 -1.18
C TRP A 214 1.27 -0.04 -1.04
N ILE A 215 0.55 -0.38 -2.12
CA ILE A 215 -0.46 -1.44 -2.10
C ILE A 215 0.14 -2.83 -1.82
N SER A 216 1.31 -3.12 -2.37
CA SER A 216 2.01 -4.40 -2.14
C SER A 216 2.45 -4.52 -0.67
N VAL A 217 2.90 -3.40 -0.08
CA VAL A 217 3.20 -3.33 1.35
C VAL A 217 1.94 -3.54 2.19
N LEU A 218 0.80 -2.95 1.82
CA LEU A 218 -0.47 -3.18 2.53
C LEU A 218 -0.91 -4.65 2.49
N PHE A 219 -0.84 -5.31 1.34
CA PHE A 219 -1.16 -6.74 1.26
C PHE A 219 -0.22 -7.60 2.11
N ALA A 220 1.06 -7.24 2.19
CA ALA A 220 2.00 -7.90 3.09
C ALA A 220 1.64 -7.67 4.56
N LEU A 221 1.28 -6.44 4.94
CA LEU A 221 0.83 -6.11 6.30
C LEU A 221 -0.43 -6.87 6.70
N ILE A 222 -1.41 -7.02 5.80
CA ILE A 222 -2.64 -7.80 6.08
C ILE A 222 -2.34 -9.24 6.52
N ARG A 223 -1.23 -9.82 6.03
CA ARG A 223 -0.87 -11.22 6.33
C ARG A 223 -0.11 -11.39 7.64
N VAL A 224 0.59 -10.34 8.09
CA VAL A 224 1.48 -10.40 9.26
C VAL A 224 0.87 -9.68 10.46
N ALA A 225 0.10 -8.62 10.23
CA ALA A 225 -0.53 -7.87 11.29
C ALA A 225 -1.68 -8.69 11.89
N GLU A 226 -1.63 -8.86 13.21
CA GLU A 226 -2.67 -9.57 13.97
C GLU A 226 -3.96 -8.75 14.10
N LYS A 227 -3.84 -7.41 14.04
CA LYS A 227 -4.96 -6.49 14.23
C LYS A 227 -5.53 -6.02 12.89
N PRO A 228 -6.87 -5.91 12.77
CA PRO A 228 -7.51 -5.46 11.53
C PRO A 228 -7.29 -3.98 11.25
N ASP A 229 -6.95 -3.19 12.27
CA ASP A 229 -6.66 -1.76 12.14
C ASP A 229 -5.32 -1.45 12.80
N ILE A 230 -4.46 -0.74 12.07
CA ILE A 230 -3.15 -0.31 12.59
C ILE A 230 -2.99 1.21 12.45
N MET A 231 -2.35 1.82 13.45
CA MET A 231 -1.92 3.21 13.37
C MET A 231 -0.49 3.27 12.82
N THR A 232 -0.32 4.02 11.75
CA THR A 232 0.95 4.11 11.03
C THR A 232 1.44 5.54 11.04
N TYR A 233 2.67 5.77 11.48
CA TYR A 233 3.34 7.05 11.37
C TYR A 233 4.07 7.13 10.02
N ILE A 234 3.79 8.18 9.25
CA ILE A 234 4.31 8.34 7.90
C ILE A 234 5.21 9.56 7.83
N TYR A 235 6.44 9.34 7.38
CA TYR A 235 7.50 10.35 7.37
C TYR A 235 8.45 10.15 6.19
N SER A 236 9.35 11.11 5.99
CA SER A 236 10.52 11.00 5.12
C SER A 236 11.63 11.80 5.77
N PHE A 237 12.75 11.16 6.07
CA PHE A 237 13.95 11.83 6.55
C PHE A 237 14.97 11.91 5.42
N GLY A 238 15.46 13.11 5.15
CA GLY A 238 16.35 13.38 4.03
C GLY A 238 17.06 14.71 4.22
N GLN A 239 17.20 15.49 3.15
CA GLN A 239 17.67 16.88 3.28
C GLN A 239 16.65 17.75 4.02
N THR A 240 15.37 17.52 3.77
CA THR A 240 14.26 18.15 4.50
C THR A 240 13.35 17.06 5.04
N ASN A 241 13.16 17.06 6.37
CA ASN A 241 12.25 16.12 7.01
C ASN A 241 10.81 16.47 6.64
N LYS A 242 10.05 15.46 6.20
CA LYS A 242 8.61 15.56 5.94
C LYS A 242 7.89 14.61 6.88
N SER A 243 6.79 15.07 7.46
CA SER A 243 5.88 14.24 8.25
C SER A 243 4.47 14.43 7.72
N ILE A 244 3.82 13.34 7.33
CA ILE A 244 2.37 13.35 7.11
C ILE A 244 1.66 13.19 8.47
N GLY A 245 2.26 12.43 9.38
CA GLY A 245 1.72 12.16 10.71
C GLY A 245 1.16 10.75 10.83
N PHE A 246 0.26 10.58 11.79
CA PHE A 246 -0.39 9.29 12.03
C PHE A 246 -1.60 9.12 11.13
N VAL A 247 -1.61 8.03 10.36
CA VAL A 247 -2.74 7.64 9.50
C VAL A 247 -3.21 6.25 9.90
N PRO A 248 -4.49 6.06 10.26
CA PRO A 248 -5.08 4.74 10.46
C PRO A 248 -5.15 3.99 9.13
N ILE A 249 -4.70 2.75 9.14
CA ILE A 249 -4.83 1.81 8.02
C ILE A 249 -5.81 0.71 8.45
N LYS A 250 -6.93 0.62 7.72
CA LYS A 250 -8.03 -0.33 7.93
C LYS A 250 -7.76 -1.61 7.17
N LEU A 251 -6.77 -2.39 7.63
CA LEU A 251 -6.35 -3.65 7.00
C LEU A 251 -7.53 -4.63 6.83
N GLY A 252 -8.44 -4.70 7.80
CA GLY A 252 -9.61 -5.58 7.76
C GLY A 252 -10.62 -5.21 6.66
N GLU A 253 -10.73 -3.94 6.27
CA GLU A 253 -11.54 -3.55 5.12
C GLU A 253 -10.92 -3.99 3.79
N ILE A 254 -9.59 -3.92 3.71
CA ILE A 254 -8.85 -4.28 2.50
C ILE A 254 -8.76 -5.81 2.37
N GLN A 255 -8.59 -6.53 3.48
CA GLN A 255 -8.54 -8.00 3.52
C GLN A 255 -9.81 -8.64 2.93
N LYS A 256 -10.97 -8.00 3.13
CA LYS A 256 -12.26 -8.43 2.56
C LYS A 256 -12.22 -8.52 1.04
N LEU A 257 -11.36 -7.76 0.35
CA LEU A 257 -11.21 -7.87 -1.11
C LEU A 257 -10.71 -9.26 -1.52
N SER A 258 -9.74 -9.83 -0.81
CA SER A 258 -9.22 -11.17 -1.13
C SER A 258 -10.28 -12.24 -0.89
N THR A 259 -10.98 -12.18 0.25
CA THR A 259 -12.06 -13.12 0.58
C THR A 259 -13.23 -13.01 -0.41
N LEU A 260 -13.60 -11.78 -0.78
CA LEU A 260 -14.67 -11.55 -1.75
C LEU A 260 -14.26 -12.02 -3.15
N TYR A 261 -13.02 -11.78 -3.57
CA TYR A 261 -12.50 -12.28 -4.84
C TYR A 261 -12.62 -13.81 -4.92
N GLU A 262 -12.16 -14.51 -3.89
CA GLU A 262 -12.23 -15.96 -3.78
C GLU A 262 -13.68 -16.45 -3.83
N LYS A 263 -14.60 -15.77 -3.12
CA LYS A 263 -16.04 -16.09 -3.14
C LYS A 263 -16.68 -15.89 -4.52
N LEU A 264 -16.29 -14.85 -5.25
CA LEU A 264 -16.90 -14.49 -6.53
C LEU A 264 -16.42 -15.34 -7.71
N PHE A 265 -15.16 -15.79 -7.68
CA PHE A 265 -14.53 -16.46 -8.83
C PHE A 265 -14.03 -17.88 -8.51
N GLY A 266 -14.08 -18.30 -7.25
CA GLY A 266 -13.66 -19.63 -6.80
C GLY A 266 -12.23 -19.68 -6.28
N ALA A 267 -11.97 -20.66 -5.41
CA ALA A 267 -10.68 -20.85 -4.74
C ALA A 267 -9.55 -21.27 -5.69
N GLU A 268 -9.86 -22.04 -6.74
CA GLU A 268 -8.90 -22.45 -7.75
C GLU A 268 -8.38 -21.26 -8.57
N ASP A 269 -9.29 -20.44 -9.08
CA ASP A 269 -8.97 -19.21 -9.81
C ASP A 269 -8.21 -18.23 -8.92
N PHE A 270 -8.65 -18.03 -7.67
CA PHE A 270 -7.93 -17.19 -6.73
C PHE A 270 -6.51 -17.70 -6.47
N THR A 271 -6.32 -19.01 -6.28
CA THR A 271 -4.99 -19.59 -6.05
C THR A 271 -4.08 -19.45 -7.27
N ARG A 272 -4.61 -19.72 -8.47
CA ARG A 272 -3.89 -19.57 -9.75
C ARG A 272 -3.50 -18.12 -10.01
N GLU A 273 -4.42 -17.19 -9.74
CA GLU A 273 -4.30 -15.78 -10.11
C GLU A 273 -3.73 -14.91 -8.99
N ARG A 274 -3.56 -15.40 -7.76
CA ARG A 274 -3.13 -14.60 -6.60
C ARG A 274 -1.88 -13.76 -6.86
N LYS A 275 -0.84 -14.38 -7.44
CA LYS A 275 0.41 -13.68 -7.76
C LYS A 275 0.18 -12.60 -8.81
N SER A 276 -0.60 -12.92 -9.84
CA SER A 276 -0.98 -11.97 -10.89
C SER A 276 -1.84 -10.84 -10.34
N LEU A 277 -2.77 -11.12 -9.42
CA LEU A 277 -3.60 -10.13 -8.77
C LEU A 277 -2.74 -9.15 -7.96
N GLU A 278 -1.85 -9.64 -7.11
CA GLU A 278 -0.95 -8.77 -6.33
C GLU A 278 0.03 -7.97 -7.21
N ALA A 279 0.45 -8.53 -8.34
CA ALA A 279 1.34 -7.85 -9.28
C ALA A 279 0.62 -6.80 -10.15
N LEU A 280 -0.63 -7.05 -10.53
CA LEU A 280 -1.42 -6.19 -11.41
C LEU A 280 -2.23 -5.13 -10.67
N TYR A 281 -2.50 -5.32 -9.37
CA TYR A 281 -3.30 -4.38 -8.60
C TYR A 281 -2.52 -3.07 -8.39
N ASP A 282 -2.89 -2.05 -9.15
CA ASP A 282 -2.47 -0.66 -8.97
C ASP A 282 -3.67 0.19 -8.55
N THR A 283 -3.42 1.32 -7.93
CA THR A 283 -4.47 2.18 -7.37
C THR A 283 -4.64 3.47 -8.17
N GLU A 284 -5.87 3.95 -8.28
CA GLU A 284 -6.19 5.24 -8.89
C GLU A 284 -5.58 6.40 -8.07
N LEU A 285 -5.62 6.27 -6.75
CA LEU A 285 -5.06 7.26 -5.84
C LEU A 285 -3.58 6.99 -5.59
N SER A 286 -2.78 8.06 -5.64
CA SER A 286 -1.42 8.02 -5.09
C SER A 286 -1.46 7.87 -3.57
N PHE A 287 -0.34 7.40 -2.99
CA PHE A 287 -0.24 7.20 -1.54
C PHE A 287 -0.54 8.47 -0.73
N PHE A 288 -0.07 9.64 -1.18
CA PHE A 288 -0.37 10.92 -0.53
C PHE A 288 -1.85 11.30 -0.60
N GLN A 289 -2.52 11.05 -1.74
CA GLN A 289 -3.95 11.28 -1.86
C GLN A 289 -4.75 10.34 -0.95
N ALA A 290 -4.34 9.07 -0.86
CA ALA A 290 -4.91 8.12 0.07
C ALA A 290 -4.75 8.58 1.54
N CYS A 291 -3.58 9.11 1.92
CA CYS A 291 -3.36 9.66 3.27
C CYS A 291 -4.26 10.87 3.57
N ARG A 292 -4.52 11.75 2.58
CA ARG A 292 -5.38 12.94 2.74
C ARG A 292 -6.84 12.60 3.05
N MET A 293 -7.25 11.35 2.85
CA MET A 293 -8.59 10.88 3.22
C MET A 293 -8.77 10.71 4.73
N GLY A 294 -7.70 10.88 5.53
CA GLY A 294 -7.72 10.73 6.98
C GLY A 294 -7.61 9.28 7.46
N ALA A 295 -7.93 8.31 6.61
CA ALA A 295 -7.72 6.88 6.83
C ALA A 295 -7.50 6.16 5.49
N ILE A 296 -6.65 5.13 5.49
CA ILE A 296 -6.45 4.26 4.34
C ILE A 296 -7.30 3.01 4.54
N GLY A 297 -8.40 2.90 3.80
CA GLY A 297 -9.31 1.75 3.81
C GLY A 297 -9.76 1.40 2.41
N LEU A 298 -10.93 0.76 2.29
CA LEU A 298 -11.41 0.22 1.01
C LEU A 298 -11.46 1.25 -0.13
N ARG A 299 -11.91 2.48 0.17
CA ARG A 299 -12.02 3.55 -0.82
C ARG A 299 -10.65 4.01 -1.34
N ALA A 300 -9.61 3.94 -0.52
CA ALA A 300 -8.27 4.38 -0.88
C ALA A 300 -7.60 3.43 -1.88
N VAL A 301 -7.99 2.15 -1.88
CA VAL A 301 -7.48 1.10 -2.77
C VAL A 301 -8.33 0.92 -4.03
N GLU A 302 -9.00 1.99 -4.49
CA GLU A 302 -9.70 2.02 -5.77
C GLU A 302 -8.77 1.57 -6.90
N PRO A 303 -9.12 0.54 -7.67
CA PRO A 303 -8.29 0.08 -8.78
C PRO A 303 -8.08 1.19 -9.80
N LYS A 304 -6.83 1.31 -10.25
CA LYS A 304 -6.46 2.22 -11.33
C LYS A 304 -7.29 1.94 -12.58
N ASP A 305 -7.58 2.98 -13.34
CA ASP A 305 -8.29 2.90 -14.63
C ASP A 305 -9.75 2.45 -14.58
N LEU A 306 -10.29 2.05 -13.41
CA LEU A 306 -11.70 1.73 -13.24
C LEU A 306 -12.61 2.88 -13.73
N ARG A 307 -12.24 4.12 -13.41
CA ARG A 307 -12.99 5.32 -13.79
C ARG A 307 -13.15 5.50 -15.30
N LYS A 308 -12.25 4.94 -16.11
CA LYS A 308 -12.36 4.97 -17.59
C LYS A 308 -13.58 4.18 -18.08
N TYR A 309 -14.12 3.28 -17.27
CA TYR A 309 -15.31 2.47 -17.57
C TYR A 309 -16.58 3.01 -16.87
N MET A 310 -16.50 4.17 -16.23
CA MET A 310 -17.63 4.84 -15.62
C MET A 310 -18.04 6.02 -16.50
N THR A 311 -19.35 6.26 -16.64
CA THR A 311 -19.81 7.48 -17.30
C THR A 311 -19.48 8.67 -16.41
N THR A 312 -18.84 9.68 -17.00
CA THR A 312 -18.58 10.97 -16.34
C THR A 312 -19.31 12.08 -17.08
N ARG A 313 -19.33 13.30 -16.54
CA ARG A 313 -20.01 14.43 -17.20
C ARG A 313 -19.47 14.71 -18.60
N ASP A 314 -18.18 14.49 -18.81
CA ASP A 314 -17.48 14.98 -20.00
C ASP A 314 -17.04 13.86 -20.96
N GLN A 315 -17.15 12.59 -20.55
CA GLN A 315 -16.66 11.45 -21.33
C GLN A 315 -17.59 10.24 -21.24
N SER A 316 -17.87 9.67 -22.42
CA SER A 316 -18.50 8.37 -22.53
C SER A 316 -17.55 7.28 -22.03
N PRO A 317 -18.09 6.21 -21.43
CA PRO A 317 -17.26 5.19 -20.84
C PRO A 317 -16.58 4.32 -21.92
N LYS A 318 -15.33 3.91 -21.66
CA LYS A 318 -14.55 3.04 -22.55
C LYS A 318 -15.30 1.72 -22.84
N SER A 319 -15.11 1.21 -24.06
CA SER A 319 -15.62 -0.11 -24.45
C SER A 319 -14.93 -1.22 -23.67
N ILE A 320 -15.71 -2.24 -23.32
CA ILE A 320 -15.24 -3.42 -22.57
C ILE A 320 -14.91 -4.50 -23.59
N LYS A 321 -13.66 -4.97 -23.57
CA LYS A 321 -13.18 -6.09 -24.38
C LYS A 321 -12.43 -7.05 -23.48
N PHE A 322 -12.95 -8.26 -23.34
CA PHE A 322 -12.30 -9.31 -22.58
C PHE A 322 -11.26 -10.03 -23.45
N SER A 323 -10.10 -10.28 -22.86
CA SER A 323 -9.07 -11.18 -23.36
C SER A 323 -8.44 -11.89 -22.16
N GLU A 324 -7.67 -12.95 -22.40
CA GLU A 324 -6.93 -13.66 -21.35
C GLU A 324 -6.10 -12.69 -20.47
N ASN A 325 -5.56 -11.63 -21.08
CA ASN A 325 -4.73 -10.64 -20.38
C ASN A 325 -5.52 -9.56 -19.62
N THR A 326 -6.81 -9.35 -19.92
CA THR A 326 -7.62 -8.27 -19.28
C THR A 326 -8.62 -8.80 -18.26
N ILE A 327 -8.91 -10.10 -18.25
CA ILE A 327 -9.92 -10.70 -17.37
C ILE A 327 -9.62 -10.45 -15.89
N ILE A 328 -8.36 -10.56 -15.46
CA ILE A 328 -7.96 -10.35 -14.07
C ILE A 328 -8.25 -8.90 -13.64
N ASN A 329 -8.01 -7.91 -14.52
CA ASN A 329 -8.31 -6.51 -14.23
C ASN A 329 -9.81 -6.28 -14.03
N PHE A 330 -10.65 -6.86 -14.88
CA PHE A 330 -12.11 -6.76 -14.71
C PHE A 330 -12.60 -7.46 -13.44
N ARG A 331 -12.02 -8.61 -13.09
CA ARG A 331 -12.31 -9.29 -11.81
C ARG A 331 -11.92 -8.44 -10.61
N ILE A 332 -10.78 -7.77 -10.65
CA ILE A 332 -10.35 -6.79 -9.64
C ILE A 332 -11.38 -5.65 -9.52
N TYR A 333 -11.79 -5.07 -10.65
CA TYR A 333 -12.79 -4.00 -10.69
C TYR A 333 -14.11 -4.43 -10.09
N GLN A 334 -14.64 -5.60 -10.50
CA GLN A 334 -15.89 -6.15 -9.98
C GLN A 334 -15.80 -6.37 -8.47
N THR A 335 -14.72 -7.00 -8.00
CA THR A 335 -14.49 -7.25 -6.57
C THR A 335 -14.54 -5.96 -5.76
N TRP A 336 -13.82 -4.93 -6.21
CA TRP A 336 -13.80 -3.65 -5.51
C TRP A 336 -15.15 -2.93 -5.54
N ILE A 337 -15.85 -2.92 -6.68
CA ILE A 337 -17.19 -2.33 -6.81
C ILE A 337 -18.16 -3.00 -5.81
N ILE A 338 -18.19 -4.33 -5.78
CA ILE A 338 -19.10 -5.08 -4.90
C ILE A 338 -18.75 -4.81 -3.43
N ALA A 339 -17.47 -4.77 -3.08
CA ALA A 339 -17.02 -4.40 -1.74
C ALA A 339 -17.48 -2.98 -1.35
N MET A 340 -17.42 -2.01 -2.28
CA MET A 340 -17.85 -0.63 -2.06
C MET A 340 -19.37 -0.49 -1.92
N LEU A 341 -20.13 -1.28 -2.68
CA LEU A 341 -21.58 -1.31 -2.61
C LEU A 341 -22.07 -1.95 -1.30
N LYS A 342 -21.24 -2.77 -0.63
CA LYS A 342 -21.54 -3.48 0.62
C LYS A 342 -22.84 -4.29 0.58
N ASN A 343 -23.27 -4.71 -0.61
CA ASN A 343 -24.48 -5.48 -0.80
C ASN A 343 -24.28 -6.48 -1.95
N GLU A 344 -24.19 -7.76 -1.61
CA GLU A 344 -24.05 -8.85 -2.57
C GLU A 344 -25.34 -9.08 -3.38
N GLU A 345 -26.52 -8.70 -2.89
CA GLU A 345 -27.77 -8.80 -3.65
C GLU A 345 -27.77 -7.86 -4.87
N LEU A 346 -27.01 -6.75 -4.78
CA LEU A 346 -26.81 -5.86 -5.93
C LEU A 346 -25.99 -6.54 -7.03
N LEU A 347 -25.16 -7.53 -6.71
CA LEU A 347 -24.48 -8.34 -7.73
C LEU A 347 -25.48 -9.18 -8.49
N LEU A 348 -26.37 -9.88 -7.79
CA LEU A 348 -27.43 -10.70 -8.40
C LEU A 348 -28.33 -9.81 -9.26
N THR A 349 -28.74 -8.66 -8.73
CA THR A 349 -29.58 -7.70 -9.45
C THR A 349 -28.87 -7.17 -10.70
N ALA A 350 -27.59 -6.83 -10.62
CA ALA A 350 -26.82 -6.39 -11.77
C ALA A 350 -26.66 -7.49 -12.83
N GLN A 351 -26.52 -8.75 -12.41
CA GLN A 351 -26.42 -9.90 -13.29
C GLN A 351 -27.76 -10.21 -13.99
N GLU A 352 -28.86 -10.30 -13.24
CA GLU A 352 -30.21 -10.50 -13.78
C GLU A 352 -30.53 -9.42 -14.81
N LEU A 353 -30.27 -8.15 -14.48
CA LEU A 353 -30.50 -7.04 -15.41
C LEU A 353 -29.63 -7.16 -16.67
N ALA A 354 -28.35 -7.48 -16.52
CA ALA A 354 -27.44 -7.66 -17.64
C ALA A 354 -27.87 -8.80 -18.59
N GLU A 355 -28.37 -9.91 -18.04
CA GLU A 355 -28.92 -11.04 -18.79
C GLU A 355 -30.18 -10.65 -19.55
N VAL A 356 -31.12 -9.96 -18.89
CA VAL A 356 -32.34 -9.45 -19.54
C VAL A 356 -32.00 -8.47 -20.66
N LEU A 357 -31.07 -7.53 -20.43
CA LEU A 357 -30.62 -6.58 -21.45
C LEU A 357 -29.92 -7.28 -22.63
N SER A 358 -29.25 -8.42 -22.43
CA SER A 358 -28.67 -9.21 -23.53
C SER A 358 -29.72 -9.90 -24.39
N LYS A 359 -30.90 -10.20 -23.82
CA LYS A 359 -32.05 -10.77 -24.56
C LYS A 359 -32.82 -9.72 -25.36
N VAL A 360 -32.58 -8.43 -25.11
CA VAL A 360 -33.02 -7.32 -25.98
C VAL A 360 -32.15 -7.35 -27.24
N GLY A 361 -32.43 -8.31 -28.12
CA GLY A 361 -31.69 -8.54 -29.35
C GLY A 361 -31.72 -7.33 -30.31
N PRO A 362 -30.91 -7.35 -31.39
CA PRO A 362 -31.08 -6.39 -32.47
C PRO A 362 -32.49 -6.55 -33.07
N SER A 363 -33.12 -5.44 -33.47
CA SER A 363 -34.47 -5.50 -34.05
C SER A 363 -34.52 -6.44 -35.26
N SER A 364 -35.65 -7.09 -35.46
CA SER A 364 -35.94 -8.01 -36.57
C SER A 364 -35.84 -7.39 -37.98
N ARG A 365 -35.55 -6.08 -38.11
CA ARG A 365 -35.52 -5.34 -39.38
C ARG A 365 -34.25 -4.50 -39.61
N GLY A 366 -33.15 -4.79 -38.92
CA GLY A 366 -31.90 -4.03 -39.09
C GLY A 366 -31.94 -2.59 -38.55
N LYS A 367 -33.00 -2.23 -37.79
CA LYS A 367 -33.08 -0.96 -37.05
C LYS A 367 -32.22 -1.06 -35.78
N LYS A 368 -31.40 -0.04 -35.53
CA LYS A 368 -30.55 0.06 -34.33
C LYS A 368 -31.29 0.60 -33.08
N VAL A 369 -32.62 0.73 -33.12
CA VAL A 369 -33.42 1.42 -32.08
C VAL A 369 -33.25 0.76 -30.71
N LEU A 370 -33.60 -0.52 -30.57
CA LEU A 370 -33.44 -1.25 -29.30
C LEU A 370 -31.98 -1.32 -28.84
N SER A 371 -31.03 -1.53 -29.75
CA SER A 371 -29.60 -1.57 -29.41
C SER A 371 -29.09 -0.21 -28.90
N GLN A 372 -29.59 0.90 -29.45
CA GLN A 372 -29.30 2.26 -28.97
C GLN A 372 -29.97 2.54 -27.62
N ALA A 373 -31.19 2.06 -27.40
CA ALA A 373 -31.87 2.19 -26.11
C ALA A 373 -31.12 1.43 -25.00
N VAL A 374 -30.68 0.20 -25.27
CA VAL A 374 -29.81 -0.56 -24.35
C VAL A 374 -28.49 0.18 -24.11
N ALA A 375 -27.88 0.76 -25.15
CA ALA A 375 -26.66 1.57 -24.98
C ALA A 375 -26.90 2.78 -24.07
N LYS A 376 -28.02 3.50 -24.21
CA LYS A 376 -28.38 4.62 -23.33
C LYS A 376 -28.52 4.19 -21.87
N VAL A 377 -29.12 3.02 -21.61
CA VAL A 377 -29.19 2.45 -20.25
C VAL A 377 -27.79 2.19 -19.71
N LEU A 378 -26.94 1.53 -20.48
CA LEU A 378 -25.58 1.16 -20.08
C LEU A 378 -24.63 2.36 -19.98
N GLU A 379 -24.94 3.49 -20.60
CA GLU A 379 -24.12 4.69 -20.58
C GLU A 379 -24.65 5.79 -19.66
N ALA A 380 -25.73 5.54 -18.90
CA ALA A 380 -26.29 6.55 -18.02
C ALA A 380 -25.30 7.00 -16.93
N GLY A 381 -25.20 8.32 -16.71
CA GLY A 381 -24.26 8.94 -15.78
C GLY A 381 -24.77 9.05 -14.34
N GLY A 382 -26.00 8.61 -14.05
CA GLY A 382 -26.55 8.69 -12.71
C GLY A 382 -28.00 8.23 -12.61
N LYS A 383 -28.53 8.28 -11.39
CA LYS A 383 -29.83 7.68 -11.00
C LYS A 383 -30.97 8.10 -11.94
N LYS A 384 -31.17 9.40 -12.13
CA LYS A 384 -32.26 9.93 -12.96
C LYS A 384 -32.15 9.45 -14.41
N GLN A 385 -30.97 9.60 -15.01
CA GLN A 385 -30.72 9.22 -16.40
C GLN A 385 -30.91 7.72 -16.62
N PHE A 386 -30.47 6.89 -15.66
CA PHE A 386 -30.61 5.45 -15.75
C PHE A 386 -32.07 5.02 -15.66
N ILE A 387 -32.83 5.55 -14.70
CA ILE A 387 -34.27 5.25 -14.58
C ILE A 387 -35.03 5.72 -15.83
N THR A 388 -34.77 6.94 -16.33
CA THR A 388 -35.39 7.41 -17.58
C THR A 388 -35.07 6.50 -18.76
N ALA A 389 -33.80 6.09 -18.93
CA ALA A 389 -33.42 5.20 -20.02
C ALA A 389 -34.07 3.82 -19.92
N LEU A 390 -34.23 3.28 -18.70
CA LEU A 390 -34.97 2.03 -18.48
C LEU A 390 -36.45 2.19 -18.85
N THR A 391 -37.09 3.28 -18.40
CA THR A 391 -38.50 3.58 -18.72
C THR A 391 -38.69 3.69 -20.23
N ASP A 392 -37.85 4.47 -20.91
CA ASP A 392 -37.92 4.64 -22.36
C ASP A 392 -37.81 3.27 -23.06
N LEU A 393 -36.82 2.45 -22.68
CA LEU A 393 -36.62 1.11 -23.23
C LEU A 393 -37.85 0.21 -23.09
N ILE A 394 -38.49 0.16 -21.91
CA ILE A 394 -39.64 -0.74 -21.69
C ILE A 394 -40.92 -0.27 -22.38
N THR A 395 -40.99 1.02 -22.75
CA THR A 395 -42.13 1.60 -23.47
C THR A 395 -42.08 1.38 -24.97
N GLU A 396 -40.91 1.07 -25.54
CA GLU A 396 -40.74 0.76 -26.96
C GLU A 396 -41.59 -0.44 -27.39
N GLU A 397 -42.32 -0.31 -28.50
CA GLU A 397 -43.19 -1.40 -29.01
C GLU A 397 -42.39 -2.66 -29.38
N GLU A 398 -41.20 -2.48 -29.95
CA GLU A 398 -40.30 -3.60 -30.28
C GLU A 398 -39.80 -4.32 -29.01
N PHE A 399 -39.68 -3.62 -27.88
CA PHE A 399 -39.30 -4.24 -26.61
C PHE A 399 -40.41 -5.15 -26.09
N LYS A 400 -41.68 -4.73 -26.19
CA LYS A 400 -42.85 -5.51 -25.73
C LYS A 400 -42.98 -6.86 -26.44
N GLN A 401 -42.41 -6.99 -27.64
CA GLN A 401 -42.39 -8.22 -28.44
C GLN A 401 -41.12 -9.07 -28.21
N SER A 402 -40.17 -8.58 -27.41
CA SER A 402 -38.92 -9.29 -27.13
C SER A 402 -39.07 -10.28 -25.96
N PRO A 403 -38.23 -11.34 -25.89
CA PRO A 403 -38.21 -12.27 -24.75
C PRO A 403 -37.92 -11.59 -23.41
N ALA A 404 -37.32 -10.40 -23.42
CA ALA A 404 -37.06 -9.61 -22.22
C ALA A 404 -38.35 -9.04 -21.59
N ALA A 405 -39.43 -8.89 -22.37
CA ALA A 405 -40.70 -8.35 -21.88
C ALA A 405 -41.41 -9.26 -20.85
N GLU A 406 -41.11 -10.56 -20.85
CA GLU A 406 -41.63 -11.52 -19.86
C GLU A 406 -40.93 -11.36 -18.48
N GLN A 407 -39.77 -10.69 -18.45
CA GLN A 407 -38.94 -10.50 -17.25
C GLN A 407 -39.03 -9.07 -16.69
N LYS A 408 -40.17 -8.39 -16.87
CA LYS A 408 -40.40 -7.00 -16.37
C LYS A 408 -40.08 -6.80 -14.89
N GLY A 409 -40.30 -7.82 -14.05
CA GLY A 409 -40.00 -7.77 -12.62
C GLY A 409 -38.53 -7.45 -12.30
N VAL A 410 -37.59 -7.79 -13.20
CA VAL A 410 -36.16 -7.47 -13.04
C VAL A 410 -35.92 -5.96 -13.12
N PHE A 411 -36.65 -5.26 -14.00
CA PHE A 411 -36.56 -3.80 -14.14
C PHE A 411 -37.11 -3.09 -12.90
N GLU A 412 -38.27 -3.54 -12.40
CA GLU A 412 -38.89 -2.99 -11.19
C GLU A 412 -37.99 -3.19 -9.96
N LYS A 413 -37.48 -4.42 -9.75
CA LYS A 413 -36.51 -4.74 -8.70
C LYS A 413 -35.26 -3.83 -8.80
N THR A 414 -34.72 -3.66 -9.99
CA THR A 414 -33.55 -2.78 -10.23
C THR A 414 -33.83 -1.34 -9.83
N VAL A 415 -34.97 -0.78 -10.27
CA VAL A 415 -35.35 0.61 -9.93
C VAL A 415 -35.53 0.75 -8.43
N HIS A 416 -36.15 -0.23 -7.78
CA HIS A 416 -36.36 -0.24 -6.33
C HIS A 416 -35.04 -0.19 -5.54
N GLU A 417 -34.09 -1.04 -5.91
CA GLU A 417 -32.74 -1.04 -5.32
C GLU A 417 -31.99 0.27 -5.57
N LEU A 418 -32.07 0.82 -6.79
CA LEU A 418 -31.45 2.11 -7.12
C LEU A 418 -32.04 3.28 -6.34
N MET A 419 -33.35 3.27 -6.06
CA MET A 419 -33.98 4.33 -5.28
C MET A 419 -33.46 4.38 -3.84
N ARG A 420 -33.18 3.21 -3.25
CA ARG A 420 -32.60 3.06 -1.90
C ARG A 420 -31.09 3.32 -1.84
N MET A 421 -30.41 3.25 -2.99
CA MET A 421 -28.96 3.40 -3.08
C MET A 421 -28.49 4.86 -2.92
N PRO A 422 -27.38 5.12 -2.18
CA PRO A 422 -26.72 6.42 -2.17
C PRO A 422 -26.31 6.87 -3.56
N ALA A 423 -26.45 8.17 -3.87
CA ALA A 423 -26.18 8.69 -5.22
C ALA A 423 -24.75 8.41 -5.70
N THR A 424 -23.77 8.38 -4.79
CA THR A 424 -22.35 8.08 -5.07
C THR A 424 -22.11 6.63 -5.51
N ASN A 425 -23.01 5.70 -5.16
CA ASN A 425 -22.88 4.29 -5.47
C ASN A 425 -23.53 3.92 -6.81
N VAL A 426 -24.44 4.75 -7.31
CA VAL A 426 -25.16 4.48 -8.56
C VAL A 426 -24.23 4.29 -9.76
N PRO A 427 -23.22 5.15 -10.00
CA PRO A 427 -22.27 4.93 -11.09
C PRO A 427 -21.53 3.59 -10.98
N LEU A 428 -21.20 3.13 -9.77
CA LEU A 428 -20.55 1.84 -9.55
C LEU A 428 -21.45 0.68 -9.95
N PHE A 429 -22.73 0.73 -9.55
CA PHE A 429 -23.72 -0.28 -9.93
C PHE A 429 -23.92 -0.35 -11.45
N ILE A 430 -24.06 0.81 -12.11
CA ILE A 430 -24.20 0.86 -13.57
C ILE A 430 -22.97 0.23 -14.25
N THR A 431 -21.75 0.57 -13.79
CA THR A 431 -20.52 -0.05 -14.30
C THR A 431 -20.47 -1.56 -14.07
N LEU A 432 -21.00 -2.07 -12.94
CA LEU A 432 -21.12 -3.51 -12.70
C LEU A 432 -22.05 -4.19 -13.72
N VAL A 433 -23.21 -3.59 -14.01
CA VAL A 433 -24.14 -4.06 -15.06
C VAL A 433 -23.44 -4.09 -16.42
N ARG A 434 -22.68 -3.04 -16.77
CA ARG A 434 -21.92 -2.99 -18.02
C ARG A 434 -20.91 -4.14 -18.13
N PHE A 435 -20.16 -4.43 -17.07
CA PHE A 435 -19.21 -5.55 -17.06
C PHE A 435 -19.92 -6.89 -17.23
N LYS A 436 -21.02 -7.13 -16.51
CA LYS A 436 -21.81 -8.37 -16.63
C LYS A 436 -22.42 -8.52 -18.02
N HIS A 437 -22.98 -7.44 -18.58
CA HIS A 437 -23.58 -7.46 -19.91
C HIS A 437 -22.54 -7.73 -21.01
N ALA A 438 -21.34 -7.15 -20.90
CA ALA A 438 -20.25 -7.44 -21.82
C ALA A 438 -19.74 -8.88 -21.67
N TYR A 439 -19.73 -9.44 -20.46
CA TYR A 439 -19.32 -10.82 -20.21
C TYR A 439 -20.30 -11.82 -20.84
N ASN A 440 -21.61 -11.55 -20.76
CA ASN A 440 -22.65 -12.37 -21.39
C ASN A 440 -22.61 -12.38 -22.94
N LYS A 441 -21.72 -11.58 -23.56
CA LYS A 441 -21.50 -11.55 -25.02
C LYS A 441 -20.23 -12.30 -25.46
N LEU A 442 -19.46 -12.82 -24.51
CA LEU A 442 -18.44 -13.84 -24.77
C LEU A 442 -19.15 -15.16 -25.07
#